data_AF-A0A9E5FJF7-F1
#
_entry.id   AF-A0A9E5FJF7-F1
#
_cell.length_a   1.000
_cell.length_b   1.000
_cell.length_c   1.000
_cell.angle_alpha   90.00
_cell.angle_beta   90.00
_cell.angle_gamma   90.00
#
_symmetry.space_group_name_H-M   'P 1'
#
loop_
_entity.id
_entity.type
_entity.pdbx_description
1 polymer ?
#
loop_
_entity_poly.entity_id
_entity_poly.type
_entity_poly.pdbx_seq_one_letter_code
_entity_poly.pdbx_strand_id
1 'polypeptide(L)'
;AAGVAGAVDVSMNSNTINAFIGDNAVVRARKAVDVRALSQKDIQSLTVSVAAGAVGIGGSISIINFGAALDEASRKALSSQSDGATTGGLVDDQSNKSGVVTDNLGGYSQQSGSSSTVGTVGSSTAANGAITLSDPGTQTTGNSGLISTSTSSNRTAASSSVGTNTAGNSFSNTNDPDSGVNAFVGIGASITAENASVIAKEKISIRSVAGGGALAGLGAFGVSVSVVTIGSQSQAYIANSAILNLTGNLVVQSSMTNTVYSEAYAGVGGLVAIGAQVAVVTDSSNQLAFLGNNVEVRSASSVKVESLAHRDIETKTAGGQVGLVAAGASISRVTADGRTEATIGNDVKIDQDGGATVGDVTLNADHYTREKGFAIGVAAGIVAGVGQEATLELNPTVKATVGTNVRAKVAGTLSAKANATPELDAEARGYAAGLAAVGVSLPSTSFTPTVIADVGAGGIIVAGGLSMEATTSVPDGGTSARSLAVAALGGLVGITASS
;
A
#
# COMPACT_ATOMS: atom_id res chain seq x y z
N ALA A 1 16.15 -34.67 -10.27
CA ALA A 1 16.36 -33.36 -10.94
C ALA A 1 15.71 -32.28 -10.08
N ALA A 2 16.33 -31.13 -9.86
CA ALA A 2 15.74 -30.01 -9.12
C ALA A 2 15.74 -28.77 -10.02
N GLY A 3 14.66 -27.99 -9.97
CA GLY A 3 14.52 -26.73 -10.68
C GLY A 3 14.31 -25.58 -9.71
N VAL A 4 15.08 -24.52 -9.88
CA VAL A 4 14.96 -23.28 -9.11
C VAL A 4 14.87 -22.13 -10.10
N ALA A 5 13.89 -21.26 -9.92
CA ALA A 5 13.71 -20.06 -10.72
C ALA A 5 13.38 -18.87 -9.81
N GLY A 6 13.98 -17.72 -10.09
CA GLY A 6 13.76 -16.47 -9.37
C GLY A 6 13.66 -15.32 -10.35
N ALA A 7 12.74 -14.40 -10.11
CA ALA A 7 12.64 -13.15 -10.86
C ALA A 7 12.48 -11.98 -9.90
N VAL A 8 13.24 -10.91 -10.10
CA VAL A 8 13.16 -9.68 -9.30
C VAL A 8 13.08 -8.49 -10.26
N ASP A 9 12.08 -7.64 -10.05
CA ASP A 9 11.98 -6.33 -10.71
C ASP A 9 11.93 -5.23 -9.65
N VAL A 10 12.71 -4.17 -9.88
CA VAL A 10 12.78 -3.01 -8.98
C VAL A 10 12.66 -1.75 -9.83
N SER A 11 11.60 -0.99 -9.59
CA SER A 11 11.36 0.30 -10.23
C SER A 11 11.40 1.41 -9.19
N MET A 12 12.39 2.29 -9.30
CA MET A 12 12.48 3.50 -8.48
C MET A 12 12.13 4.70 -9.34
N ASN A 13 11.15 5.47 -8.92
CA ASN A 13 10.66 6.61 -9.65
C ASN A 13 10.63 7.81 -8.70
N SER A 14 11.35 8.86 -9.09
CA SER A 14 11.29 10.18 -8.46
C SER A 14 10.79 11.17 -9.48
N ASN A 15 10.05 12.19 -9.04
CA ASN A 15 9.63 13.25 -9.94
C ASN A 15 9.65 14.59 -9.23
N THR A 16 10.32 15.54 -9.87
CA THR A 16 10.39 16.93 -9.43
C THR A 16 9.95 17.79 -10.61
N ILE A 17 8.79 18.43 -10.49
CA ILE A 17 8.26 19.36 -11.49
C ILE A 17 7.96 20.67 -10.77
N ASN A 18 8.77 21.68 -11.06
CA ASN A 18 8.62 23.00 -10.48
C ASN A 18 8.20 23.98 -11.57
N ALA A 19 7.05 24.63 -11.39
CA ALA A 19 6.63 25.77 -12.19
C ALA A 19 6.48 26.96 -11.25
N PHE A 20 7.14 28.08 -11.53
CA PHE A 20 7.09 29.20 -10.59
C PHE A 20 7.27 30.58 -11.20
N ILE A 21 6.75 31.56 -10.47
CA ILE A 21 7.14 32.96 -10.56
C ILE A 21 8.13 33.20 -9.42
N GLY A 22 9.30 33.76 -9.73
CA GLY A 22 10.36 33.95 -8.74
C GLY A 22 10.02 34.96 -7.64
N ASP A 23 10.84 34.96 -6.59
CA ASP A 23 10.72 35.90 -5.49
C ASP A 23 10.87 37.36 -5.96
N ASN A 24 10.08 38.26 -5.39
CA ASN A 24 10.03 39.69 -5.68
C ASN A 24 9.75 40.01 -7.16
N ALA A 25 9.29 39.04 -7.94
CA ALA A 25 8.96 39.27 -9.34
C ALA A 25 7.76 40.20 -9.47
N VAL A 26 7.84 41.14 -10.41
CA VAL A 26 6.71 42.02 -10.76
C VAL A 26 6.14 41.55 -12.08
N VAL A 27 4.92 41.01 -12.04
CA VAL A 27 4.22 40.48 -13.22
C VAL A 27 2.99 41.33 -13.50
N ARG A 28 2.95 41.92 -14.69
CA ARG A 28 1.80 42.68 -15.19
C ARG A 28 1.29 42.03 -16.47
N ALA A 29 0.14 41.39 -16.39
CA ALA A 29 -0.54 40.77 -17.54
C ALA A 29 -1.89 41.45 -17.77
N ARG A 30 -2.31 41.62 -19.02
CA ARG A 30 -3.64 42.20 -19.30
C ARG A 30 -4.78 41.23 -18.94
N LYS A 31 -4.55 39.93 -19.14
CA LYS A 31 -5.57 38.87 -18.97
C LYS A 31 -5.17 37.93 -17.84
N ALA A 32 -4.34 36.93 -18.11
CA ALA A 32 -4.08 35.88 -17.13
C ALA A 32 -2.60 35.74 -16.79
N VAL A 33 -2.33 35.28 -15.57
CA VAL A 33 -1.06 34.73 -15.12
C VAL A 33 -1.30 33.29 -14.70
N ASP A 34 -0.73 32.34 -15.42
CA ASP A 34 -0.94 30.91 -15.15
C ASP A 34 0.39 30.22 -14.85
N VAL A 35 0.50 29.65 -13.65
CA VAL A 35 1.64 28.83 -13.21
C VAL A 35 1.14 27.40 -13.05
N ARG A 36 1.61 26.48 -13.90
CA ARG A 36 1.10 25.10 -13.93
C ARG A 36 2.21 24.08 -13.87
N ALA A 37 2.23 23.29 -12.81
CA ALA A 37 3.07 22.10 -12.69
C ALA A 37 2.19 20.87 -12.93
N LEU A 38 2.52 20.06 -13.94
CA LEU A 38 1.72 18.90 -14.35
C LEU A 38 2.61 17.66 -14.41
N SER A 39 2.25 16.62 -13.66
CA SER A 39 2.87 15.30 -13.75
C SER A 39 1.86 14.27 -14.18
N GLN A 40 2.26 13.41 -15.11
CA GLN A 40 1.56 12.17 -15.41
C GLN A 40 2.57 11.03 -15.44
N LYS A 41 2.24 9.95 -14.73
CA LYS A 41 3.07 8.75 -14.65
C LYS A 41 2.23 7.52 -14.88
N ASP A 42 2.77 6.60 -15.67
CA ASP A 42 2.20 5.29 -15.90
C ASP A 42 3.33 4.27 -15.75
N ILE A 43 3.26 3.45 -14.72
CA ILE A 43 4.29 2.48 -14.35
C ILE A 43 3.65 1.10 -14.40
N GLN A 44 4.27 0.21 -15.17
CA GLN A 44 3.85 -1.18 -15.28
C GLN A 44 5.03 -2.08 -14.99
N SER A 45 4.85 -3.04 -14.09
CA SER A 45 5.82 -4.07 -13.74
C SER A 45 5.15 -5.44 -13.81
N LEU A 46 5.85 -6.38 -14.44
CA LEU A 46 5.45 -7.79 -14.51
C LEU A 46 6.68 -8.65 -14.21
N THR A 47 6.63 -9.39 -13.11
CA THR A 47 7.71 -10.28 -12.68
C THR A 47 7.16 -11.68 -12.55
N VAL A 48 7.62 -12.62 -13.38
CA VAL A 48 7.13 -14.01 -13.37
C VAL A 48 8.28 -14.98 -13.25
N SER A 49 8.13 -15.98 -12.38
CA SER A 49 9.09 -17.07 -12.21
C SER A 49 8.38 -18.41 -12.16
N VAL A 50 8.87 -19.37 -12.94
CA VAL A 50 8.33 -20.74 -12.99
C VAL A 50 9.48 -21.74 -12.92
N ALA A 51 9.40 -22.68 -11.98
CA ALA A 51 10.35 -23.77 -11.84
C ALA A 51 9.73 -25.14 -12.13
N ALA A 52 10.53 -26.08 -12.63
CA ALA A 52 10.13 -27.46 -12.90
C ALA A 52 11.23 -28.46 -12.49
N GLY A 53 10.86 -29.61 -11.92
CA GLY A 53 11.80 -30.63 -11.50
C GLY A 53 11.16 -31.70 -10.60
N ALA A 54 11.96 -32.60 -10.02
CA ALA A 54 11.50 -33.45 -8.92
C ALA A 54 11.36 -32.66 -7.61
N VAL A 55 12.05 -31.52 -7.49
CA VAL A 55 11.77 -30.45 -6.53
C VAL A 55 11.80 -29.14 -7.31
N GLY A 56 10.73 -28.34 -7.22
CA GLY A 56 10.57 -27.07 -7.94
C GLY A 56 10.39 -25.90 -6.98
N ILE A 57 11.18 -24.83 -7.13
CA ILE A 57 11.04 -23.60 -6.35
C ILE A 57 10.98 -22.41 -7.31
N GLY A 58 9.83 -21.76 -7.40
CA GLY A 58 9.63 -20.55 -8.21
C GLY A 58 9.23 -19.37 -7.35
N GLY A 59 10.04 -18.29 -7.38
CA GLY A 59 9.79 -17.07 -6.61
C GLY A 59 9.84 -15.81 -7.48
N SER A 60 8.95 -14.84 -7.25
CA SER A 60 9.06 -13.51 -7.83
C SER A 60 8.85 -12.37 -6.84
N ILE A 61 9.57 -11.28 -7.05
CA ILE A 61 9.45 -10.05 -6.26
C ILE A 61 9.38 -8.86 -7.22
N SER A 62 8.31 -8.07 -7.16
CA SER A 62 8.18 -6.79 -7.85
C SER A 62 8.12 -5.68 -6.80
N ILE A 63 9.04 -4.72 -6.89
CA ILE A 63 9.10 -3.55 -6.01
C ILE A 63 8.94 -2.31 -6.86
N ILE A 64 7.93 -1.50 -6.57
CA ILE A 64 7.78 -0.17 -7.14
C ILE A 64 7.84 0.82 -5.98
N ASN A 65 8.84 1.69 -6.03
CA ASN A 65 8.95 2.78 -5.09
C ASN A 65 8.80 4.12 -5.83
N PHE A 66 7.88 4.95 -5.34
CA PHE A 66 7.61 6.28 -5.83
C PHE A 66 7.79 7.31 -4.71
N GLY A 67 8.95 7.98 -4.64
CA GLY A 67 9.17 9.16 -3.79
C GLY A 67 9.11 8.97 -2.26
N ALA A 68 8.98 7.75 -1.73
CA ALA A 68 8.97 7.48 -0.28
C ALA A 68 10.02 6.43 0.12
N ALA A 69 10.33 6.36 1.41
CA ALA A 69 11.00 5.17 1.96
C ALA A 69 9.97 4.04 2.06
N LEU A 70 10.39 2.79 1.83
CA LEU A 70 9.56 1.60 2.10
C LEU A 70 9.10 1.64 3.55
N ASP A 71 7.81 1.46 3.82
CA ASP A 71 7.28 1.39 5.19
C ASP A 71 7.62 0.05 5.87
N GLU A 72 7.26 -0.11 7.15
CA GLU A 72 7.57 -1.34 7.90
C GLU A 72 6.84 -2.56 7.35
N ALA A 73 5.61 -2.42 6.85
CA ALA A 73 4.86 -3.53 6.26
C ALA A 73 5.51 -4.02 4.96
N SER A 74 5.95 -3.10 4.11
CA SER A 74 6.71 -3.34 2.88
C SER A 74 8.07 -3.92 3.17
N ARG A 75 8.79 -3.37 4.16
CA ARG A 75 10.06 -3.95 4.63
C ARG A 75 9.85 -5.36 5.16
N LYS A 76 8.80 -5.63 5.95
CA LYS A 76 8.46 -6.96 6.46
C LYS A 76 8.07 -7.94 5.34
N ALA A 77 7.39 -7.47 4.31
CA ALA A 77 7.10 -8.26 3.11
C ALA A 77 8.39 -8.58 2.31
N LEU A 78 9.41 -7.72 2.40
CA LEU A 78 10.69 -7.85 1.69
C LEU A 78 11.82 -8.50 2.52
N SER A 79 11.74 -8.40 3.85
CA SER A 79 12.67 -8.97 4.81
C SER A 79 12.12 -10.31 5.22
N SER A 80 12.75 -11.36 4.76
CA SER A 80 12.53 -12.70 5.28
C SER A 80 13.15 -12.82 6.69
N GLN A 81 12.87 -11.89 7.62
CA GLN A 81 13.42 -11.96 8.98
C GLN A 81 12.76 -10.99 9.96
N SER A 82 12.62 -11.46 11.21
CA SER A 82 12.21 -10.77 12.46
C SER A 82 10.76 -10.29 12.58
N ASP A 83 9.84 -11.22 12.88
CA ASP A 83 9.17 -11.29 14.19
C ASP A 83 7.99 -12.28 14.13
N GLY A 84 8.26 -13.51 14.59
CA GLY A 84 7.28 -14.37 15.27
C GLY A 84 6.10 -14.95 14.49
N ALA A 85 5.77 -14.47 13.29
CA ALA A 85 4.68 -15.01 12.48
C ALA A 85 5.20 -15.39 11.09
N THR A 86 5.74 -16.60 10.99
CA THR A 86 5.96 -17.25 9.69
C THR A 86 4.73 -18.09 9.37
N THR A 87 4.52 -18.43 8.10
CA THR A 87 3.63 -19.54 7.71
C THR A 87 4.05 -20.85 8.42
N GLY A 88 5.31 -20.94 8.86
CA GLY A 88 5.80 -21.97 9.78
C GLY A 88 5.20 -21.90 11.19
N GLY A 89 4.90 -20.71 11.72
CA GLY A 89 4.23 -20.55 13.02
C GLY A 89 2.74 -20.92 13.00
N LEU A 90 2.04 -20.68 11.89
CA LEU A 90 0.64 -21.10 11.74
C LEU A 90 0.51 -22.62 11.53
N VAL A 91 1.49 -23.22 10.84
CA VAL A 91 1.61 -24.67 10.66
C VAL A 91 2.14 -25.34 11.94
N ASP A 92 3.04 -24.70 12.70
CA ASP A 92 3.49 -25.14 14.03
C ASP A 92 2.34 -25.06 15.05
N ASP A 93 1.53 -23.99 15.11
CA ASP A 93 0.38 -23.93 16.03
C ASP A 93 -0.75 -24.93 15.69
N GLN A 94 -0.96 -25.21 14.40
CA GLN A 94 -1.92 -26.23 13.94
C GLN A 94 -1.39 -27.67 14.10
N SER A 95 -0.07 -27.89 14.00
CA SER A 95 0.57 -29.21 14.18
C SER A 95 0.95 -29.51 15.64
N ASN A 96 1.09 -28.48 16.48
CA ASN A 96 1.44 -28.57 17.89
C ASN A 96 0.20 -28.52 18.82
N LYS A 97 -1.02 -28.49 18.24
CA LYS A 97 -2.20 -29.09 18.89
C LYS A 97 -2.02 -30.61 18.91
N SER A 98 -1.10 -31.03 19.76
CA SER A 98 -0.68 -32.40 20.09
C SER A 98 -1.87 -33.21 20.64
N GLY A 99 -2.78 -33.57 19.75
CA GLY A 99 -4.00 -34.28 20.08
C GLY A 99 -4.81 -34.68 18.85
N VAL A 100 -4.89 -33.86 17.79
CA VAL A 100 -5.83 -34.16 16.70
C VAL A 100 -5.33 -35.23 15.73
N VAL A 101 -4.01 -35.27 15.45
CA VAL A 101 -3.44 -36.28 14.54
C VAL A 101 -3.27 -37.64 15.23
N THR A 102 -3.00 -37.66 16.54
CA THR A 102 -2.83 -38.92 17.28
C THR A 102 -4.16 -39.57 17.66
N ASP A 103 -5.21 -38.79 17.90
CA ASP A 103 -6.52 -39.29 18.34
C ASP A 103 -7.38 -39.82 17.16
N ASN A 104 -7.28 -39.19 15.97
CA ASN A 104 -7.99 -39.63 14.76
C ASN A 104 -7.38 -40.83 14.02
N LEU A 105 -6.23 -41.34 14.47
CA LEU A 105 -5.68 -42.62 14.00
C LEU A 105 -6.08 -43.82 14.90
N GLY A 106 -7.14 -43.65 15.71
CA GLY A 106 -7.86 -44.77 16.30
C GLY A 106 -7.27 -45.33 17.58
N GLY A 107 -6.65 -44.50 18.43
CA GLY A 107 -6.43 -44.86 19.84
C GLY A 107 -5.65 -46.16 20.06
N TYR A 108 -4.57 -46.42 19.31
CA TYR A 108 -3.63 -47.49 19.67
C TYR A 108 -2.79 -47.05 20.87
N SER A 109 -3.36 -47.28 22.05
CA SER A 109 -2.60 -47.44 23.28
C SER A 109 -2.09 -48.88 23.35
N GLN A 110 -0.78 -49.04 23.57
CA GLN A 110 -0.10 -50.02 24.43
C GLN A 110 1.25 -50.46 23.86
N GLN A 111 2.20 -50.60 24.79
CA GLN A 111 3.55 -51.17 24.70
C GLN A 111 4.69 -50.25 24.21
N SER A 112 5.39 -49.67 25.19
CA SER A 112 6.80 -49.33 25.06
C SER A 112 7.58 -50.52 24.50
N GLY A 113 8.14 -50.37 23.30
CA GLY A 113 9.07 -51.30 22.68
C GLY A 113 10.29 -50.51 22.21
N SER A 114 11.46 -50.91 22.70
CA SER A 114 12.72 -50.18 22.64
C SER A 114 13.13 -49.64 21.27
N SER A 115 13.74 -48.45 21.32
CA SER A 115 14.65 -47.87 20.34
C SER A 115 15.42 -48.92 19.54
N SER A 116 15.31 -48.87 18.22
CA SER A 116 16.29 -49.46 17.31
C SER A 116 16.94 -48.31 16.55
N THR A 117 18.26 -48.20 16.68
CA THR A 117 19.13 -47.23 16.01
C THR A 117 18.93 -47.25 14.50
N VAL A 118 18.58 -46.10 13.93
CA VAL A 118 18.62 -45.82 12.48
C VAL A 118 20.10 -45.72 12.05
N GLY A 119 20.50 -46.49 11.03
CA GLY A 119 21.77 -46.28 10.36
C GLY A 119 21.77 -44.94 9.59
N THR A 120 22.77 -44.10 9.84
CA THR A 120 22.92 -42.78 9.20
C THR A 120 22.95 -42.91 7.67
N VAL A 121 22.13 -42.14 6.96
CA VAL A 121 22.27 -41.94 5.50
C VAL A 121 23.60 -41.24 5.26
N GLY A 122 24.58 -41.98 4.72
CA GLY A 122 25.88 -41.44 4.38
C GLY A 122 25.81 -40.62 3.09
N SER A 123 26.31 -39.39 3.14
CA SER A 123 26.61 -38.59 1.95
C SER A 123 28.12 -38.40 1.83
N SER A 124 28.65 -38.52 0.62
CA SER A 124 30.02 -38.12 0.30
C SER A 124 29.99 -37.03 -0.76
N THR A 125 30.72 -35.94 -0.52
CA THR A 125 30.86 -34.82 -1.46
C THR A 125 32.19 -34.94 -2.17
N ALA A 126 32.17 -35.07 -3.50
CA ALA A 126 33.38 -34.99 -4.31
C ALA A 126 33.84 -33.54 -4.46
N ALA A 127 35.14 -33.31 -4.68
CA ALA A 127 35.75 -31.98 -4.79
C ALA A 127 35.20 -31.10 -5.93
N ASN A 128 34.38 -31.67 -6.83
CA ASN A 128 33.67 -30.95 -7.89
C ASN A 128 32.20 -30.61 -7.53
N GLY A 129 31.78 -30.83 -6.28
CA GLY A 129 30.43 -30.52 -5.81
C GLY A 129 29.38 -31.60 -6.09
N ALA A 130 29.75 -32.76 -6.66
CA ALA A 130 28.81 -33.87 -6.83
C ALA A 130 28.56 -34.58 -5.49
N ILE A 131 27.28 -34.75 -5.13
CA ILE A 131 26.84 -35.46 -3.93
C ILE A 131 26.28 -36.82 -4.34
N THR A 132 26.91 -37.90 -3.87
CA THR A 132 26.38 -39.27 -3.99
C THR A 132 25.76 -39.70 -2.66
N LEU A 133 24.56 -40.29 -2.75
CA LEU A 133 23.78 -40.81 -1.63
C LEU A 133 23.80 -42.34 -1.68
N SER A 134 24.08 -42.99 -0.55
CA SER A 134 23.97 -44.46 -0.43
C SER A 134 22.66 -44.83 0.27
N ASP A 135 21.87 -45.72 -0.36
CA ASP A 135 20.57 -46.19 0.11
C ASP A 135 20.72 -47.26 1.23
N PRO A 136 20.16 -47.06 2.43
CA PRO A 136 20.25 -48.04 3.52
C PRO A 136 19.22 -49.18 3.44
N GLY A 137 18.46 -49.33 2.36
CA GLY A 137 17.89 -50.63 1.96
C GLY A 137 16.71 -51.20 2.76
N THR A 138 16.13 -50.50 3.74
CA THR A 138 14.89 -50.95 4.41
C THR A 138 14.00 -49.79 4.85
N GLN A 139 12.75 -49.76 4.37
CA GLN A 139 11.66 -48.89 4.85
C GLN A 139 10.80 -49.64 5.88
N THR A 140 10.31 -48.96 6.92
CA THR A 140 8.86 -48.80 7.25
C THR A 140 8.66 -47.95 8.53
N THR A 141 7.69 -47.04 8.44
CA THR A 141 6.95 -46.22 9.44
C THR A 141 7.71 -45.45 10.52
N GLY A 142 7.76 -44.12 10.36
CA GLY A 142 8.15 -43.17 11.41
C GLY A 142 8.63 -41.83 10.84
N ASN A 143 7.79 -41.15 10.06
CA ASN A 143 8.19 -40.08 9.14
C ASN A 143 8.70 -38.77 9.78
N SER A 144 8.77 -38.63 11.10
CA SER A 144 9.14 -37.38 11.77
C SER A 144 10.56 -36.88 11.44
N GLY A 145 11.55 -37.78 11.35
CA GLY A 145 12.95 -37.42 11.08
C GLY A 145 13.24 -37.03 9.63
N LEU A 146 12.64 -37.72 8.66
CA LEU A 146 12.75 -37.36 7.24
C LEU A 146 12.05 -36.04 6.93
N ILE A 147 10.90 -35.79 7.57
CA ILE A 147 10.17 -34.54 7.44
C ILE A 147 11.02 -33.40 8.02
N SER A 148 11.57 -33.54 9.22
CA SER A 148 12.38 -32.48 9.86
C SER A 148 13.67 -32.14 9.09
N THR A 149 14.33 -33.14 8.50
CA THR A 149 15.58 -32.97 7.74
C THR A 149 15.34 -32.40 6.34
N SER A 150 14.25 -32.82 5.68
CA SER A 150 13.82 -32.27 4.39
C SER A 150 13.28 -30.84 4.54
N THR A 151 12.52 -30.56 5.60
CA THR A 151 12.04 -29.20 5.94
C THR A 151 13.22 -28.26 6.21
N SER A 152 14.28 -28.71 6.89
CA SER A 152 15.47 -27.90 7.14
C SER A 152 16.29 -27.62 5.88
N SER A 153 16.45 -28.62 5.01
CA SER A 153 17.13 -28.46 3.72
C SER A 153 16.32 -27.60 2.73
N ASN A 154 14.99 -27.71 2.77
CA ASN A 154 14.04 -26.89 2.01
C ASN A 154 13.99 -25.44 2.52
N ARG A 155 14.10 -25.20 3.85
CA ARG A 155 14.25 -23.86 4.44
C ARG A 155 15.53 -23.18 3.95
N THR A 156 16.65 -23.91 3.96
CA THR A 156 17.94 -23.39 3.47
C THR A 156 17.89 -23.08 1.98
N ALA A 157 17.28 -23.94 1.16
CA ALA A 157 17.10 -23.71 -0.28
C ALA A 157 16.16 -22.52 -0.59
N ALA A 158 15.07 -22.37 0.16
CA ALA A 158 14.14 -21.23 0.04
C ALA A 158 14.80 -19.91 0.50
N SER A 159 15.57 -19.93 1.59
CA SER A 159 16.37 -18.77 2.04
C SER A 159 17.50 -18.39 1.07
N SER A 160 17.98 -19.36 0.27
CA SER A 160 19.03 -19.15 -0.73
C SER A 160 18.47 -18.67 -2.07
N SER A 161 17.24 -19.08 -2.45
CA SER A 161 16.58 -18.66 -3.71
C SER A 161 15.98 -17.26 -3.66
N VAL A 162 15.72 -16.73 -2.46
CA VAL A 162 15.30 -15.33 -2.24
C VAL A 162 16.51 -14.37 -2.29
N GLY A 163 17.74 -14.92 -2.20
CA GLY A 163 18.97 -14.14 -2.11
C GLY A 163 19.11 -13.42 -0.76
N THR A 164 20.35 -13.14 -0.36
CA THR A 164 20.60 -12.12 0.67
C THR A 164 20.13 -10.78 0.11
N ASN A 165 19.00 -10.29 0.58
CA ASN A 165 18.36 -9.10 0.04
C ASN A 165 19.14 -7.84 0.45
N THR A 166 20.18 -7.50 -0.31
CA THR A 166 20.90 -6.22 -0.20
C THR A 166 20.03 -5.04 -0.66
N ALA A 167 18.84 -5.28 -1.22
CA ALA A 167 17.92 -4.22 -1.62
C ALA A 167 17.45 -3.38 -0.42
N GLY A 168 17.26 -3.98 0.76
CA GLY A 168 16.89 -3.24 1.99
C GLY A 168 17.91 -2.18 2.39
N ASN A 169 19.19 -2.39 2.10
CA ASN A 169 20.25 -1.41 2.34
C ASN A 169 20.36 -0.34 1.23
N SER A 170 19.85 -0.58 0.02
CA SER A 170 19.80 0.41 -1.07
C SER A 170 18.69 1.46 -0.89
N PHE A 171 17.70 1.21 -0.02
CA PHE A 171 16.62 2.16 0.29
C PHE A 171 16.87 2.98 1.57
N SER A 172 18.06 2.86 2.19
CA SER A 172 18.40 3.58 3.42
C SER A 172 18.59 5.08 3.24
N ASN A 173 18.68 5.61 2.01
CA ASN A 173 18.85 7.04 1.77
C ASN A 173 18.01 7.49 0.58
N THR A 174 16.83 8.05 0.85
CA THR A 174 16.44 9.38 0.37
C THR A 174 15.30 9.89 1.25
N ASN A 175 15.63 10.36 2.44
CA ASN A 175 14.98 11.60 2.89
C ASN A 175 15.53 12.69 1.97
N ASP A 176 14.88 12.91 0.83
CA ASP A 176 14.92 14.24 0.25
C ASP A 176 13.49 14.66 -0.08
N PRO A 177 12.90 15.60 0.68
CA PRO A 177 11.61 16.20 0.37
C PRO A 177 11.61 17.03 -0.94
N ASP A 178 12.56 16.82 -1.85
CA ASP A 178 12.71 17.55 -3.12
C ASP A 178 12.00 16.89 -4.32
N SER A 179 11.33 15.74 -4.14
CA SER A 179 10.45 15.15 -5.16
C SER A 179 8.99 15.57 -4.96
N GLY A 180 8.44 16.30 -5.93
CA GLY A 180 7.04 16.71 -5.93
C GLY A 180 6.65 17.49 -7.19
N VAL A 181 5.35 17.76 -7.32
CA VAL A 181 4.77 18.63 -8.33
C VAL A 181 4.44 19.96 -7.66
N ASN A 182 5.30 20.96 -7.84
CA ASN A 182 5.21 22.23 -7.15
C ASN A 182 4.89 23.35 -8.15
N ALA A 183 3.76 24.02 -7.98
CA ALA A 183 3.41 25.23 -8.69
C ALA A 183 3.38 26.39 -7.68
N PHE A 184 4.14 27.47 -7.92
CA PHE A 184 4.13 28.56 -6.95
C PHE A 184 4.38 29.97 -7.47
N VAL A 185 3.93 30.94 -6.69
CA VAL A 185 4.32 32.35 -6.79
C VAL A 185 5.25 32.66 -5.63
N GLY A 186 6.45 33.16 -5.93
CA GLY A 186 7.52 33.39 -4.96
C GLY A 186 7.24 34.47 -3.93
N ILE A 187 8.12 34.55 -2.94
CA ILE A 187 8.02 35.45 -1.79
C ILE A 187 8.06 36.89 -2.29
N GLY A 188 7.14 37.73 -1.82
CA GLY A 188 7.12 39.15 -2.17
C GLY A 188 6.79 39.47 -3.63
N ALA A 189 6.38 38.48 -4.43
CA ALA A 189 6.01 38.73 -5.82
C ALA A 189 4.76 39.63 -5.90
N SER A 190 4.72 40.50 -6.91
CA SER A 190 3.60 41.40 -7.17
C SER A 190 2.93 41.04 -8.49
N ILE A 191 1.68 40.60 -8.43
CA ILE A 191 0.89 40.18 -9.59
C ILE A 191 -0.21 41.22 -9.86
N THR A 192 -0.28 41.69 -11.10
CA THR A 192 -1.40 42.50 -11.60
C THR A 192 -1.95 41.85 -12.87
N ALA A 193 -3.19 41.39 -12.84
CA ALA A 193 -3.83 40.69 -13.95
C ALA A 193 -5.36 40.74 -13.86
N GLU A 194 -6.07 40.22 -14.87
CA GLU A 194 -7.49 39.91 -14.72
C GLU A 194 -7.63 38.63 -13.87
N ASN A 195 -6.98 37.54 -14.28
CA ASN A 195 -7.03 36.25 -13.56
C ASN A 195 -5.62 35.79 -13.19
N ALA A 196 -5.49 35.07 -12.08
CA ALA A 196 -4.27 34.37 -11.72
C ALA A 196 -4.58 32.94 -11.30
N SER A 197 -3.84 31.97 -11.86
CA SER A 197 -3.94 30.57 -11.47
C SER A 197 -2.58 29.97 -11.14
N VAL A 198 -2.54 29.22 -10.05
CA VAL A 198 -1.40 28.42 -9.60
C VAL A 198 -1.89 27.01 -9.41
N ILE A 199 -1.49 26.10 -10.30
CA ILE A 199 -2.09 24.78 -10.42
C ILE A 199 -1.00 23.71 -10.41
N ALA A 200 -1.02 22.85 -9.40
CA ALA A 200 -0.26 21.61 -9.37
C ALA A 200 -1.21 20.44 -9.62
N LYS A 201 -0.95 19.64 -10.67
CA LYS A 201 -1.71 18.41 -10.92
C LYS A 201 -0.79 17.23 -11.07
N GLU A 202 -1.15 16.15 -10.40
CA GLU A 202 -0.43 14.90 -10.48
C GLU A 202 -1.38 13.74 -10.78
N LYS A 203 -1.00 12.90 -11.73
CA LYS A 203 -1.67 11.64 -12.03
C LYS A 203 -0.65 10.52 -11.97
N ILE A 204 -0.93 9.50 -11.16
CA ILE A 204 -0.11 8.31 -10.99
C ILE A 204 -0.97 7.09 -11.31
N SER A 205 -0.54 6.31 -12.29
CA SER A 205 -1.10 5.00 -12.64
C SER A 205 -0.01 3.96 -12.40
N ILE A 206 -0.28 2.97 -11.55
CA ILE A 206 0.66 1.89 -11.25
C ILE A 206 -0.05 0.56 -11.44
N ARG A 207 0.60 -0.36 -12.15
CA ARG A 207 0.26 -1.78 -12.19
C ARG A 207 1.50 -2.61 -11.87
N SER A 208 1.51 -3.29 -10.73
CA SER A 208 2.53 -4.27 -10.36
C SER A 208 1.92 -5.66 -10.34
N VAL A 209 2.56 -6.61 -11.03
CA VAL A 209 2.14 -8.01 -11.03
C VAL A 209 3.35 -8.90 -10.75
N ALA A 210 3.28 -9.67 -9.67
CA ALA A 210 4.25 -10.71 -9.33
C ALA A 210 3.60 -12.10 -9.46
N GLY A 211 4.24 -13.00 -10.21
CA GLY A 211 3.79 -14.38 -10.40
C GLY A 211 4.89 -15.38 -10.04
N GLY A 212 4.60 -16.34 -9.16
CA GLY A 212 5.56 -17.37 -8.77
C GLY A 212 4.94 -18.75 -8.88
N GLY A 213 5.64 -19.72 -9.46
CA GLY A 213 5.07 -21.05 -9.54
C GLY A 213 6.08 -22.17 -9.69
N ALA A 214 5.67 -23.35 -9.28
CA ALA A 214 6.45 -24.56 -9.45
C ALA A 214 5.55 -25.71 -9.88
N LEU A 215 5.94 -26.39 -10.96
CA LEU A 215 5.17 -27.50 -11.53
C LEU A 215 6.02 -28.78 -11.54
N ALA A 216 5.38 -29.86 -11.09
CA ALA A 216 5.91 -31.22 -11.00
C ALA A 216 6.95 -31.43 -9.88
N GLY A 217 6.95 -32.66 -9.34
CA GLY A 217 7.92 -33.13 -8.36
C GLY A 217 7.32 -33.66 -7.04
N LEU A 218 8.21 -34.21 -6.19
CA LEU A 218 7.93 -34.57 -4.81
C LEU A 218 7.64 -33.33 -3.94
N GLY A 219 8.16 -32.15 -4.32
CA GLY A 219 7.91 -30.88 -3.65
C GLY A 219 7.90 -29.68 -4.60
N ALA A 220 6.91 -28.80 -4.45
CA ALA A 220 6.73 -27.58 -5.24
C ALA A 220 6.46 -26.37 -4.34
N PHE A 221 7.20 -25.28 -4.55
CA PHE A 221 7.10 -24.05 -3.78
C PHE A 221 6.94 -22.84 -4.71
N GLY A 222 5.96 -21.99 -4.43
CA GLY A 222 5.60 -20.83 -5.23
C GLY A 222 5.45 -19.61 -4.35
N VAL A 223 6.28 -18.59 -4.55
CA VAL A 223 6.20 -17.34 -3.80
C VAL A 223 6.09 -16.16 -4.74
N SER A 224 5.20 -15.22 -4.45
CA SER A 224 5.13 -13.94 -5.15
C SER A 224 4.94 -12.79 -4.18
N VAL A 225 5.70 -11.72 -4.39
CA VAL A 225 5.66 -10.51 -3.58
C VAL A 225 5.54 -9.31 -4.51
N SER A 226 4.48 -8.51 -4.34
CA SER A 226 4.30 -7.20 -4.98
C SER A 226 4.29 -6.15 -3.89
N VAL A 227 5.19 -5.18 -3.98
CA VAL A 227 5.28 -4.06 -3.05
C VAL A 227 5.25 -2.77 -3.84
N VAL A 228 4.29 -1.92 -3.53
CA VAL A 228 4.17 -0.58 -4.12
C VAL A 228 4.16 0.44 -3.00
N THR A 229 5.12 1.35 -3.00
CA THR A 229 5.17 2.47 -2.05
C THR A 229 5.09 3.78 -2.81
N ILE A 230 4.23 4.69 -2.35
CA ILE A 230 3.96 5.98 -2.97
C ILE A 230 4.04 7.07 -1.89
N GLY A 231 4.88 8.06 -2.12
CA GLY A 231 5.08 9.21 -1.24
C GLY A 231 5.14 10.49 -2.04
N SER A 232 4.14 10.75 -2.87
CA SER A 232 4.17 11.95 -3.70
C SER A 232 3.81 13.22 -2.94
N GLN A 233 4.32 14.36 -3.38
CA GLN A 233 3.96 15.67 -2.86
C GLN A 233 3.50 16.57 -4.00
N SER A 234 2.23 16.97 -4.00
CA SER A 234 1.67 17.93 -4.96
C SER A 234 1.28 19.21 -4.25
N GLN A 235 1.93 20.32 -4.59
CA GLN A 235 1.82 21.59 -3.88
C GLN A 235 1.53 22.74 -4.83
N ALA A 236 0.47 23.49 -4.56
CA ALA A 236 0.19 24.75 -5.25
C ALA A 236 0.14 25.87 -4.21
N TYR A 237 0.97 26.89 -4.36
CA TYR A 237 0.98 27.95 -3.36
C TYR A 237 1.34 29.34 -3.85
N ILE A 238 0.89 30.33 -3.11
CA ILE A 238 1.39 31.69 -3.19
C ILE A 238 2.21 31.93 -1.93
N ALA A 239 3.50 32.18 -2.10
CA ALA A 239 4.42 32.31 -0.98
C ALA A 239 4.21 33.62 -0.21
N ASN A 240 4.94 33.73 0.90
CA ASN A 240 4.74 34.79 1.88
C ASN A 240 4.89 36.20 1.28
N SER A 241 4.13 37.16 1.80
CA SER A 241 4.21 38.58 1.43
C SER A 241 3.93 38.90 -0.05
N ALA A 242 3.40 37.96 -0.83
CA ALA A 242 2.98 38.24 -2.20
C ALA A 242 1.79 39.22 -2.23
N ILE A 243 1.73 40.06 -3.26
CA ILE A 243 0.71 41.08 -3.44
C ILE A 243 -0.05 40.80 -4.74
N LEU A 244 -1.38 40.67 -4.65
CA LEU A 244 -2.25 40.31 -5.75
C LEU A 244 -3.27 41.41 -6.02
N ASN A 245 -3.24 41.96 -7.24
CA ASN A 245 -4.21 42.93 -7.76
C ASN A 245 -4.92 42.32 -8.96
N LEU A 246 -6.08 41.72 -8.73
CA LEU A 246 -6.84 41.00 -9.76
C LEU A 246 -8.20 41.65 -9.99
N THR A 247 -8.62 41.77 -11.25
CA THR A 247 -9.99 42.21 -11.59
C THR A 247 -10.97 41.05 -11.79
N GLY A 248 -10.45 39.83 -11.83
CA GLY A 248 -11.14 38.55 -11.99
C GLY A 248 -10.71 37.58 -10.88
N ASN A 249 -10.51 36.31 -11.20
CA ASN A 249 -10.39 35.26 -10.19
C ASN A 249 -8.94 34.91 -9.81
N LEU A 250 -8.76 34.51 -8.55
CA LEU A 250 -7.58 33.81 -8.05
C LEU A 250 -7.90 32.34 -7.83
N VAL A 251 -7.12 31.44 -8.44
CA VAL A 251 -7.22 29.99 -8.21
C VAL A 251 -5.87 29.42 -7.80
N VAL A 252 -5.80 28.83 -6.61
CA VAL A 252 -4.66 28.06 -6.14
C VAL A 252 -5.14 26.63 -5.95
N GLN A 253 -4.70 25.71 -6.82
CA GLN A 253 -5.23 24.35 -6.86
C GLN A 253 -4.12 23.31 -6.84
N SER A 254 -4.15 22.41 -5.86
CA SER A 254 -3.42 21.15 -5.88
C SER A 254 -4.39 20.00 -6.13
N SER A 255 -4.06 19.12 -7.07
CA SER A 255 -4.86 17.93 -7.37
C SER A 255 -3.98 16.72 -7.59
N MET A 256 -4.37 15.58 -7.00
CA MET A 256 -3.72 14.31 -7.23
C MET A 256 -4.75 13.21 -7.52
N THR A 257 -4.47 12.40 -8.53
CA THR A 257 -5.21 11.19 -8.85
C THR A 257 -4.27 9.99 -8.86
N ASN A 258 -4.46 9.07 -7.92
CA ASN A 258 -3.68 7.84 -7.83
C ASN A 258 -4.57 6.65 -8.18
N THR A 259 -4.13 5.83 -9.12
CA THR A 259 -4.75 4.56 -9.47
C THR A 259 -3.68 3.48 -9.38
N VAL A 260 -3.86 2.53 -8.47
CA VAL A 260 -2.84 1.52 -8.14
C VAL A 260 -3.45 0.14 -8.16
N TYR A 261 -2.87 -0.74 -8.95
CA TYR A 261 -3.17 -2.16 -8.99
C TYR A 261 -1.91 -2.95 -8.60
N SER A 262 -1.96 -3.70 -7.51
CA SER A 262 -0.87 -4.55 -7.06
C SER A 262 -1.35 -5.99 -6.91
N GLU A 263 -0.76 -6.90 -7.68
CA GLU A 263 -1.22 -8.27 -7.78
C GLU A 263 -0.07 -9.25 -7.50
N ALA A 264 -0.33 -10.26 -6.65
CA ALA A 264 0.60 -11.35 -6.40
C ALA A 264 -0.10 -12.70 -6.59
N TYR A 265 0.40 -13.51 -7.52
CA TYR A 265 -0.14 -14.81 -7.88
C TYR A 265 0.85 -15.92 -7.57
N ALA A 266 0.39 -17.03 -6.99
CA ALA A 266 1.21 -18.24 -7.01
C ALA A 266 0.43 -19.51 -7.34
N GLY A 267 1.09 -20.38 -8.11
CA GLY A 267 0.53 -21.67 -8.54
C GLY A 267 1.53 -22.79 -8.32
N VAL A 268 1.14 -23.81 -7.57
CA VAL A 268 2.02 -24.95 -7.25
C VAL A 268 1.33 -26.30 -7.42
N GLY A 269 2.07 -27.27 -7.96
CA GLY A 269 1.61 -28.66 -8.12
C GLY A 269 2.72 -29.67 -7.86
N GLY A 270 2.51 -30.60 -6.92
CA GLY A 270 3.47 -31.63 -6.53
C GLY A 270 2.95 -32.52 -5.39
N LEU A 271 3.71 -33.51 -4.89
CA LEU A 271 3.23 -34.29 -3.72
C LEU A 271 3.11 -33.42 -2.47
N VAL A 272 4.06 -32.51 -2.27
CA VAL A 272 3.97 -31.41 -1.30
C VAL A 272 3.92 -30.11 -2.07
N ALA A 273 2.89 -29.29 -1.85
CA ALA A 273 2.66 -28.05 -2.58
C ALA A 273 2.46 -26.89 -1.60
N ILE A 274 3.37 -25.91 -1.61
CA ILE A 274 3.30 -24.74 -0.72
C ILE A 274 3.33 -23.45 -1.53
N GLY A 275 2.33 -22.60 -1.34
CA GLY A 275 2.21 -21.29 -2.00
C GLY A 275 2.13 -20.14 -1.00
N ALA A 276 2.85 -19.05 -1.26
CA ALA A 276 2.71 -17.79 -0.53
C ALA A 276 2.57 -16.60 -1.49
N GLN A 277 1.64 -15.69 -1.23
CA GLN A 277 1.42 -14.48 -2.03
C GLN A 277 1.32 -13.28 -1.10
N VAL A 278 2.00 -12.19 -1.44
CA VAL A 278 1.97 -10.95 -0.66
C VAL A 278 1.83 -9.76 -1.62
N ALA A 279 0.79 -8.94 -1.45
CA ALA A 279 0.63 -7.66 -2.11
C ALA A 279 0.51 -6.58 -1.05
N VAL A 280 1.44 -5.64 -1.02
CA VAL A 280 1.45 -4.50 -0.10
C VAL A 280 1.45 -3.21 -0.91
N VAL A 281 0.49 -2.34 -0.65
CA VAL A 281 0.49 -0.97 -1.16
C VAL A 281 0.51 0.00 0.00
N THR A 282 1.44 0.94 -0.03
CA THR A 282 1.52 2.04 0.92
C THR A 282 1.45 3.36 0.17
N ASP A 283 0.49 4.21 0.47
CA ASP A 283 0.39 5.57 -0.10
C ASP A 283 0.39 6.61 1.02
N SER A 284 1.48 7.37 1.15
CA SER A 284 1.66 8.46 2.12
C SER A 284 1.68 9.84 1.45
N SER A 285 1.02 9.98 0.29
CA SER A 285 1.12 11.19 -0.53
C SER A 285 0.44 12.42 0.11
N ASN A 286 0.94 13.62 -0.18
CA ASN A 286 0.43 14.89 0.34
C ASN A 286 -0.04 15.83 -0.78
N GLN A 287 -1.19 16.47 -0.58
CA GLN A 287 -1.82 17.44 -1.48
C GLN A 287 -2.05 18.74 -0.72
N LEU A 288 -1.29 19.79 -1.06
CA LEU A 288 -1.31 21.05 -0.32
C LEU A 288 -1.61 22.21 -1.27
N ALA A 289 -2.66 22.98 -0.97
CA ALA A 289 -2.96 24.23 -1.65
C ALA A 289 -2.99 25.36 -0.60
N PHE A 290 -2.19 26.41 -0.76
CA PHE A 290 -2.18 27.46 0.25
C PHE A 290 -1.79 28.86 -0.22
N LEU A 291 -2.32 29.86 0.50
CA LEU A 291 -1.75 31.20 0.53
C LEU A 291 -0.83 31.28 1.75
N GLY A 292 0.40 31.72 1.54
CA GLY A 292 1.40 31.90 2.58
C GLY A 292 1.05 33.02 3.54
N ASN A 293 1.96 33.25 4.50
CA ASN A 293 1.77 34.27 5.51
C ASN A 293 1.94 35.67 4.92
N ASN A 294 1.22 36.66 5.47
CA ASN A 294 1.30 38.06 5.06
C ASN A 294 0.96 38.33 3.57
N VAL A 295 0.32 37.38 2.88
CA VAL A 295 -0.17 37.62 1.51
C VAL A 295 -1.23 38.72 1.53
N GLU A 296 -1.17 39.62 0.55
CA GLU A 296 -2.12 40.72 0.39
C GLU A 296 -2.91 40.52 -0.92
N VAL A 297 -4.17 40.11 -0.80
CA VAL A 297 -5.12 40.08 -1.91
C VAL A 297 -5.90 41.38 -1.89
N ARG A 298 -5.47 42.35 -2.70
CA ARG A 298 -6.05 43.70 -2.75
C ARG A 298 -7.41 43.71 -3.44
N SER A 299 -7.51 43.01 -4.56
CA SER A 299 -8.76 42.84 -5.30
C SER A 299 -8.78 41.47 -6.00
N ALA A 300 -9.97 40.85 -6.07
CA ALA A 300 -10.27 39.68 -6.88
C ALA A 300 -11.79 39.42 -6.88
N SER A 301 -12.40 39.07 -8.01
CA SER A 301 -13.81 38.66 -8.06
C SER A 301 -14.10 37.41 -7.23
N SER A 302 -13.12 36.49 -7.12
CA SER A 302 -13.16 35.38 -6.17
C SER A 302 -11.75 34.89 -5.85
N VAL A 303 -11.59 34.28 -4.67
CA VAL A 303 -10.38 33.58 -4.25
C VAL A 303 -10.72 32.13 -3.96
N LYS A 304 -10.15 31.21 -4.73
CA LYS A 304 -10.32 29.77 -4.52
C LYS A 304 -9.00 29.10 -4.20
N VAL A 305 -8.94 28.43 -3.05
CA VAL A 305 -7.84 27.58 -2.60
C VAL A 305 -8.36 26.15 -2.50
N GLU A 306 -7.84 25.25 -3.33
CA GLU A 306 -8.45 23.94 -3.53
C GLU A 306 -7.41 22.83 -3.51
N SER A 307 -7.57 21.88 -2.59
CA SER A 307 -6.75 20.66 -2.52
C SER A 307 -7.65 19.46 -2.74
N LEU A 308 -7.37 18.69 -3.79
CA LEU A 308 -8.18 17.55 -4.23
C LEU A 308 -7.32 16.28 -4.26
N ALA A 309 -7.71 15.28 -3.49
CA ALA A 309 -7.10 13.96 -3.51
C ALA A 309 -8.14 12.93 -3.96
N HIS A 310 -7.82 12.17 -5.00
CA HIS A 310 -8.60 11.04 -5.46
C HIS A 310 -7.70 9.81 -5.53
N ARG A 311 -7.94 8.81 -4.67
CA ARG A 311 -7.14 7.60 -4.59
C ARG A 311 -8.00 6.37 -4.86
N ASP A 312 -7.51 5.51 -5.73
CA ASP A 312 -8.11 4.23 -6.10
C ASP A 312 -7.02 3.16 -6.02
N ILE A 313 -7.07 2.34 -4.99
CA ILE A 313 -6.05 1.34 -4.70
C ILE A 313 -6.70 -0.03 -4.63
N GLU A 314 -6.21 -0.95 -5.43
CA GLU A 314 -6.63 -2.35 -5.41
C GLU A 314 -5.42 -3.27 -5.25
N THR A 315 -5.45 -4.07 -4.20
CA THR A 315 -4.49 -5.16 -3.99
C THR A 315 -5.18 -6.50 -4.14
N LYS A 316 -4.52 -7.44 -4.82
CA LYS A 316 -5.03 -8.78 -5.02
C LYS A 316 -3.95 -9.81 -4.86
N THR A 317 -4.22 -10.80 -4.04
CA THR A 317 -3.37 -11.97 -3.88
C THR A 317 -4.18 -13.22 -4.17
N ALA A 318 -3.64 -14.11 -5.00
CA ALA A 318 -4.32 -15.36 -5.32
C ALA A 318 -3.36 -16.54 -5.45
N GLY A 319 -3.60 -17.56 -4.63
CA GLY A 319 -2.81 -18.78 -4.58
C GLY A 319 -3.61 -20.02 -4.94
N GLY A 320 -3.04 -20.90 -5.76
CA GLY A 320 -3.58 -22.23 -6.03
C GLY A 320 -2.56 -23.33 -5.76
N GLN A 321 -2.91 -24.32 -4.94
CA GLN A 321 -2.04 -25.44 -4.58
C GLN A 321 -2.76 -26.78 -4.72
N VAL A 322 -2.11 -27.74 -5.39
CA VAL A 322 -2.60 -29.12 -5.51
C VAL A 322 -1.49 -30.11 -5.16
N GLY A 323 -1.75 -31.00 -4.19
CA GLY A 323 -0.80 -32.05 -3.80
C GLY A 323 -1.36 -33.09 -2.84
N LEU A 324 -0.54 -34.01 -2.32
CA LEU A 324 -0.96 -34.87 -1.19
C LEU A 324 -1.05 -34.03 0.09
N VAL A 325 -0.08 -33.13 0.28
CA VAL A 325 -0.11 -32.09 1.30
C VAL A 325 -0.04 -30.75 0.62
N ALA A 326 -1.05 -29.90 0.84
CA ALA A 326 -1.16 -28.59 0.21
C ALA A 326 -1.32 -27.49 1.27
N ALA A 327 -0.54 -26.41 1.15
CA ALA A 327 -0.63 -25.25 2.04
C ALA A 327 -0.53 -23.93 1.27
N GLY A 328 -1.41 -22.99 1.56
CA GLY A 328 -1.49 -21.69 0.88
C GLY A 328 -1.62 -20.51 1.84
N ALA A 329 -0.82 -19.47 1.66
CA ALA A 329 -0.98 -18.21 2.36
C ALA A 329 -1.08 -17.02 1.39
N SER A 330 -2.03 -16.12 1.62
CA SER A 330 -2.24 -14.94 0.78
C SER A 330 -2.46 -13.73 1.68
N ILE A 331 -1.69 -12.67 1.46
CA ILE A 331 -1.72 -11.45 2.26
C ILE A 331 -1.89 -10.25 1.33
N SER A 332 -3.00 -9.55 1.45
CA SER A 332 -3.27 -8.28 0.79
C SER A 332 -3.31 -7.18 1.86
N ARG A 333 -2.47 -6.16 1.70
CA ARG A 333 -2.39 -5.03 2.63
C ARG A 333 -2.38 -3.71 1.88
N VAL A 334 -3.23 -2.78 2.32
CA VAL A 334 -3.19 -1.40 1.89
C VAL A 334 -3.09 -0.52 3.13
N THR A 335 -2.14 0.40 3.13
CA THR A 335 -2.03 1.47 4.10
C THR A 335 -2.02 2.79 3.36
N ALA A 336 -3.03 3.62 3.59
CA ALA A 336 -3.13 4.94 3.01
C ALA A 336 -3.13 6.00 4.11
N ASP A 337 -2.07 6.78 4.10
CA ASP A 337 -1.87 7.93 4.96
C ASP A 337 -1.72 9.18 4.09
N GLY A 338 -1.75 10.34 4.72
CA GLY A 338 -1.38 11.58 4.05
C GLY A 338 -2.36 12.70 4.27
N ARG A 339 -2.08 13.82 3.60
CA ARG A 339 -2.71 15.10 3.91
C ARG A 339 -3.35 15.72 2.68
N THR A 340 -4.56 16.23 2.84
CA THR A 340 -5.25 17.07 1.87
C THR A 340 -5.58 18.39 2.54
N GLU A 341 -4.79 19.43 2.28
CA GLU A 341 -4.89 20.70 3.01
C GLU A 341 -5.11 21.87 2.06
N ALA A 342 -6.17 22.65 2.31
CA ALA A 342 -6.43 23.95 1.69
C ALA A 342 -6.32 25.02 2.78
N THR A 343 -5.36 25.94 2.67
CA THR A 343 -5.03 26.84 3.78
C THR A 343 -4.86 28.29 3.34
N ILE A 344 -5.37 29.22 4.15
CA ILE A 344 -4.94 30.62 4.13
C ILE A 344 -4.00 30.82 5.33
N GLY A 345 -2.79 31.33 5.09
CA GLY A 345 -1.78 31.53 6.12
C GLY A 345 -2.11 32.64 7.12
N ASN A 346 -1.17 32.89 8.03
CA ASN A 346 -1.31 33.91 9.06
C ASN A 346 -1.14 35.32 8.49
N ASP A 347 -1.75 36.29 9.16
CA ASP A 347 -1.61 37.72 8.86
C ASP A 347 -1.99 38.11 7.41
N VAL A 348 -2.76 37.25 6.72
CA VAL A 348 -3.24 37.49 5.37
C VAL A 348 -4.24 38.65 5.38
N LYS A 349 -4.14 39.50 4.36
CA LYS A 349 -5.01 40.67 4.17
C LYS A 349 -5.80 40.49 2.88
N ILE A 350 -7.12 40.52 2.98
CA ILE A 350 -8.05 40.43 1.85
C ILE A 350 -8.90 41.70 1.84
N ASP A 351 -8.83 42.47 0.75
CA ASP A 351 -9.53 43.75 0.55
C ASP A 351 -9.35 44.72 1.73
N GLN A 352 -8.10 45.11 1.97
CA GLN A 352 -7.72 46.04 3.05
C GLN A 352 -7.21 47.40 2.54
N ASP A 353 -7.02 47.55 1.23
CA ASP A 353 -6.48 48.78 0.61
C ASP A 353 -7.56 49.77 0.14
N GLY A 354 -8.84 49.38 0.24
CA GLY A 354 -9.98 50.21 -0.19
C GLY A 354 -10.24 50.16 -1.70
N GLY A 355 -9.68 49.18 -2.41
CA GLY A 355 -9.89 48.92 -3.83
C GLY A 355 -11.24 48.24 -4.16
N ALA A 356 -11.26 47.45 -5.23
CA ALA A 356 -12.43 46.67 -5.61
C ALA A 356 -12.63 45.50 -4.63
N THR A 357 -13.86 45.35 -4.13
CA THR A 357 -14.17 44.34 -3.10
C THR A 357 -13.90 42.93 -3.57
N VAL A 358 -13.33 42.10 -2.69
CA VAL A 358 -13.22 40.67 -2.97
C VAL A 358 -14.59 40.01 -2.88
N GLY A 359 -14.98 39.21 -3.88
CA GLY A 359 -16.28 38.55 -3.93
C GLY A 359 -16.40 37.39 -2.96
N ASP A 360 -16.28 36.15 -3.44
CA ASP A 360 -16.26 34.95 -2.59
C ASP A 360 -14.83 34.50 -2.26
N VAL A 361 -14.65 33.90 -1.09
CA VAL A 361 -13.41 33.21 -0.70
C VAL A 361 -13.76 31.77 -0.35
N THR A 362 -13.19 30.82 -1.07
CA THR A 362 -13.45 29.39 -0.92
C THR A 362 -12.17 28.63 -0.64
N LEU A 363 -12.14 27.91 0.47
CA LEU A 363 -11.15 26.90 0.79
C LEU A 363 -11.86 25.54 0.66
N ASN A 364 -11.35 24.67 -0.21
CA ASN A 364 -11.92 23.34 -0.42
C ASN A 364 -10.82 22.29 -0.31
N ALA A 365 -10.87 21.46 0.72
CA ALA A 365 -10.04 20.28 0.89
C ALA A 365 -10.94 19.05 0.75
N ASP A 366 -10.85 18.36 -0.38
CA ASP A 366 -11.68 17.18 -0.67
C ASP A 366 -10.77 15.96 -0.88
N HIS A 367 -11.02 14.93 -0.08
CA HIS A 367 -10.28 13.69 -0.08
C HIS A 367 -11.24 12.52 -0.31
N TYR A 368 -11.17 11.92 -1.49
CA TYR A 368 -11.87 10.70 -1.84
C TYR A 368 -10.87 9.56 -1.96
N THR A 369 -11.15 8.45 -1.29
CA THR A 369 -10.32 7.25 -1.34
C THR A 369 -11.18 6.01 -1.44
N ARG A 370 -10.87 5.15 -2.42
CA ARG A 370 -11.42 3.82 -2.56
C ARG A 370 -10.31 2.78 -2.51
N GLU A 371 -10.41 1.87 -1.57
CA GLU A 371 -9.43 0.83 -1.31
C GLU A 371 -10.07 -0.55 -1.33
N LYS A 372 -9.44 -1.47 -2.04
CA LYS A 372 -9.88 -2.86 -2.14
C LYS A 372 -8.71 -3.79 -1.88
N GLY A 373 -8.93 -4.78 -1.02
CA GLY A 373 -7.95 -5.81 -0.71
C GLY A 373 -8.55 -7.19 -0.85
N PHE A 374 -8.03 -7.99 -1.77
CA PHE A 374 -8.48 -9.36 -2.00
C PHE A 374 -7.36 -10.34 -1.66
N ALA A 375 -7.60 -11.24 -0.71
CA ALA A 375 -6.73 -12.35 -0.38
C ALA A 375 -7.44 -13.67 -0.65
N ILE A 376 -7.00 -14.39 -1.68
CA ILE A 376 -7.63 -15.62 -2.14
C ILE A 376 -6.61 -16.77 -2.07
N GLY A 377 -7.03 -17.89 -1.50
CA GLY A 377 -6.20 -19.09 -1.44
C GLY A 377 -7.02 -20.35 -1.64
N VAL A 378 -6.50 -21.24 -2.47
CA VAL A 378 -7.11 -22.54 -2.79
C VAL A 378 -6.09 -23.65 -2.57
N ALA A 379 -6.37 -24.58 -1.67
CA ALA A 379 -5.57 -25.78 -1.42
C ALA A 379 -6.39 -27.06 -1.67
N ALA A 380 -5.82 -28.04 -2.38
CA ALA A 380 -6.43 -29.35 -2.54
C ALA A 380 -5.42 -30.48 -2.28
N GLY A 381 -5.77 -31.44 -1.42
CA GLY A 381 -4.93 -32.60 -1.14
C GLY A 381 -5.52 -33.65 -0.20
N ILE A 382 -4.70 -34.55 0.35
CA ILE A 382 -5.11 -35.40 1.49
C ILE A 382 -5.18 -34.55 2.75
N VAL A 383 -4.16 -33.71 2.96
CA VAL A 383 -4.14 -32.68 3.99
C VAL A 383 -4.00 -31.32 3.29
N ALA A 384 -4.93 -30.41 3.56
CA ALA A 384 -4.97 -29.09 2.94
C ALA A 384 -5.10 -27.97 3.98
N GLY A 385 -4.38 -26.86 3.79
CA GLY A 385 -4.41 -25.71 4.69
C GLY A 385 -4.37 -24.39 3.93
N VAL A 386 -5.21 -23.43 4.30
CA VAL A 386 -5.16 -22.06 3.75
C VAL A 386 -5.24 -21.00 4.84
N GLY A 387 -4.46 -19.93 4.71
CA GLY A 387 -4.48 -18.75 5.57
C GLY A 387 -4.52 -17.46 4.76
N GLN A 388 -5.57 -16.67 4.91
CA GLN A 388 -5.83 -15.48 4.10
C GLN A 388 -5.94 -14.26 5.01
N GLU A 389 -5.25 -13.17 4.66
CA GLU A 389 -5.31 -11.91 5.37
C GLU A 389 -5.53 -10.76 4.37
N ALA A 390 -6.54 -9.92 4.60
CA ALA A 390 -6.78 -8.72 3.81
C ALA A 390 -6.94 -7.54 4.77
N THR A 391 -5.93 -6.67 4.88
CA THR A 391 -5.97 -5.54 5.83
C THR A 391 -5.91 -4.22 5.09
N LEU A 392 -6.87 -3.33 5.33
CA LEU A 392 -6.91 -1.96 4.80
C LEU A 392 -6.92 -0.96 5.95
N GLU A 393 -5.99 -0.03 5.95
CA GLU A 393 -5.84 1.01 6.98
C GLU A 393 -5.78 2.39 6.31
N LEU A 394 -6.73 3.28 6.64
CA LEU A 394 -6.83 4.61 6.07
C LEU A 394 -6.86 5.70 7.16
N ASN A 395 -5.82 6.53 7.25
CA ASN A 395 -5.68 7.58 8.27
C ASN A 395 -5.38 8.97 7.69
N PRO A 396 -6.28 9.55 6.85
CA PRO A 396 -6.01 10.81 6.18
C PRO A 396 -6.26 12.00 7.11
N THR A 397 -5.50 13.06 6.89
CA THR A 397 -5.76 14.38 7.47
C THR A 397 -6.30 15.31 6.40
N VAL A 398 -7.51 15.82 6.58
CA VAL A 398 -8.18 16.75 5.66
C VAL A 398 -8.42 18.07 6.37
N LYS A 399 -7.85 19.16 5.85
CA LYS A 399 -7.88 20.46 6.51
C LYS A 399 -8.27 21.58 5.56
N ALA A 400 -9.26 22.37 5.95
CA ALA A 400 -9.61 23.64 5.31
C ALA A 400 -9.53 24.76 6.35
N THR A 401 -8.42 25.49 6.39
CA THR A 401 -8.09 26.34 7.55
C THR A 401 -7.77 27.78 7.15
N VAL A 402 -8.27 28.73 7.93
CA VAL A 402 -7.87 30.13 7.86
C VAL A 402 -6.97 30.43 9.03
N GLY A 403 -5.78 30.97 8.78
CA GLY A 403 -4.76 31.22 9.80
C GLY A 403 -5.14 32.27 10.83
N THR A 404 -4.21 32.53 11.75
CA THR A 404 -4.35 33.55 12.79
C THR A 404 -4.17 34.96 12.24
N ASN A 405 -4.77 35.95 12.92
CA ASN A 405 -4.63 37.38 12.60
C ASN A 405 -5.03 37.78 11.16
N VAL A 406 -5.81 36.94 10.48
CA VAL A 406 -6.30 37.24 9.12
C VAL A 406 -7.28 38.39 9.16
N ARG A 407 -7.09 39.39 8.28
CA ARG A 407 -8.03 40.50 8.08
C ARG A 407 -8.67 40.36 6.71
N ALA A 408 -9.94 39.98 6.68
CA ALA A 408 -10.65 39.73 5.44
C ALA A 408 -11.93 40.53 5.36
N LYS A 409 -12.07 41.31 4.29
CA LYS A 409 -13.34 41.92 3.88
C LYS A 409 -13.80 41.23 2.60
N VAL A 410 -14.96 40.58 2.67
CA VAL A 410 -15.48 39.68 1.64
C VAL A 410 -16.92 40.11 1.35
N ALA A 411 -17.23 40.44 0.10
CA ALA A 411 -18.57 40.88 -0.27
C ALA A 411 -19.57 39.72 -0.24
N GLY A 412 -19.12 38.53 -0.64
CA GLY A 412 -19.89 37.29 -0.65
C GLY A 412 -19.61 36.43 0.59
N THR A 413 -19.40 35.13 0.38
CA THR A 413 -19.18 34.16 1.45
C THR A 413 -17.70 33.84 1.61
N LEU A 414 -17.22 33.80 2.85
CA LEU A 414 -16.01 33.06 3.21
C LEU A 414 -16.43 31.64 3.59
N SER A 415 -15.98 30.65 2.81
CA SER A 415 -16.29 29.24 3.01
C SER A 415 -15.02 28.43 3.16
N ALA A 416 -14.96 27.56 4.16
CA ALA A 416 -13.93 26.55 4.28
C ALA A 416 -14.58 25.18 4.49
N LYS A 417 -14.33 24.29 3.53
CA LYS A 417 -14.90 22.95 3.48
C LYS A 417 -13.77 21.92 3.48
N ALA A 418 -13.79 21.03 4.48
CA ALA A 418 -12.95 19.84 4.56
C ALA A 418 -13.86 18.61 4.48
N ASN A 419 -13.68 17.77 3.46
CA ASN A 419 -14.50 16.59 3.22
C ASN A 419 -13.64 15.35 3.01
N ALA A 420 -13.90 14.29 3.77
CA ALA A 420 -13.29 12.97 3.59
C ALA A 420 -14.35 11.94 3.23
N THR A 421 -14.18 11.23 2.11
CA THR A 421 -15.13 10.23 1.61
C THR A 421 -14.41 8.90 1.36
N PRO A 422 -14.27 8.05 2.38
CA PRO A 422 -13.60 6.75 2.30
C PRO A 422 -14.52 5.61 1.83
N GLU A 423 -13.97 4.66 1.09
CA GLU A 423 -14.60 3.39 0.73
C GLU A 423 -13.58 2.25 0.83
N LEU A 424 -13.66 1.43 1.87
CA LEU A 424 -12.75 0.29 2.10
C LEU A 424 -13.50 -1.03 1.94
N ASP A 425 -12.97 -1.95 1.15
CA ASP A 425 -13.51 -3.31 0.99
C ASP A 425 -12.40 -4.37 1.08
N ALA A 426 -12.26 -4.98 2.25
CA ALA A 426 -11.34 -6.08 2.49
C ALA A 426 -12.05 -7.43 2.39
N GLU A 427 -11.46 -8.35 1.64
CA GLU A 427 -12.03 -9.66 1.39
C GLU A 427 -10.96 -10.75 1.47
N ALA A 428 -11.15 -11.68 2.40
CA ALA A 428 -10.30 -12.85 2.57
C ALA A 428 -11.10 -14.13 2.30
N ARG A 429 -10.68 -14.92 1.29
CA ARG A 429 -11.38 -16.12 0.80
C ARG A 429 -10.45 -17.33 0.79
N GLY A 430 -10.64 -18.23 1.75
CA GLY A 430 -9.94 -19.49 1.85
C GLY A 430 -10.79 -20.67 1.39
N TYR A 431 -10.26 -21.48 0.48
CA TYR A 431 -10.86 -22.73 0.04
C TYR A 431 -9.87 -23.88 0.27
N ALA A 432 -10.24 -24.88 1.06
CA ALA A 432 -9.40 -26.07 1.23
C ALA A 432 -10.20 -27.37 1.10
N ALA A 433 -9.68 -28.34 0.35
CA ALA A 433 -10.30 -29.64 0.14
C ALA A 433 -9.34 -30.79 0.42
N GLY A 434 -9.77 -31.78 1.20
CA GLY A 434 -8.99 -32.98 1.49
C GLY A 434 -9.56 -33.91 2.54
N LEU A 435 -8.85 -34.98 2.92
CA LEU A 435 -9.27 -35.81 4.07
C LEU A 435 -9.26 -34.98 5.36
N ALA A 436 -8.23 -34.15 5.54
CA ALA A 436 -8.14 -33.13 6.56
C ALA A 436 -7.96 -31.75 5.93
N ALA A 437 -8.77 -30.77 6.33
CA ALA A 437 -8.71 -29.41 5.77
C ALA A 437 -8.77 -28.33 6.86
N VAL A 438 -7.92 -27.30 6.75
CA VAL A 438 -7.92 -26.13 7.64
C VAL A 438 -7.99 -24.85 6.81
N GLY A 439 -8.82 -23.90 7.23
CA GLY A 439 -8.94 -22.60 6.57
C GLY A 439 -9.08 -21.46 7.58
N VAL A 440 -8.29 -20.42 7.40
CA VAL A 440 -8.39 -19.18 8.18
C VAL A 440 -8.50 -18.00 7.22
N SER A 441 -9.49 -17.12 7.44
CA SER A 441 -9.69 -15.89 6.67
C SER A 441 -9.86 -14.70 7.63
N LEU A 442 -8.99 -13.70 7.51
CA LEU A 442 -8.89 -12.53 8.39
C LEU A 442 -8.90 -11.22 7.58
N PRO A 443 -10.06 -10.76 7.11
CA PRO A 443 -10.21 -9.40 6.61
C PRO A 443 -10.24 -8.39 7.77
N SER A 444 -9.66 -7.22 7.57
CA SER A 444 -9.75 -6.10 8.51
C SER A 444 -9.76 -4.78 7.75
N THR A 445 -10.62 -3.87 8.16
CA THR A 445 -10.66 -2.50 7.66
C THR A 445 -10.67 -1.54 8.84
N SER A 446 -9.83 -0.51 8.78
CA SER A 446 -9.82 0.58 9.74
C SER A 446 -9.73 1.93 9.04
N PHE A 447 -10.48 2.91 9.55
CA PHE A 447 -10.50 4.26 9.02
C PHE A 447 -10.57 5.27 10.16
N THR A 448 -9.53 6.10 10.31
CA THR A 448 -9.45 7.12 11.37
C THR A 448 -9.06 8.50 10.81
N PRO A 449 -9.96 9.20 10.10
CA PRO A 449 -9.65 10.48 9.50
C PRO A 449 -9.59 11.58 10.56
N THR A 450 -8.75 12.57 10.31
CA THR A 450 -8.84 13.86 10.99
C THR A 450 -9.36 14.90 10.00
N VAL A 451 -10.60 15.37 10.19
CA VAL A 451 -11.21 16.39 9.32
C VAL A 451 -11.42 17.67 10.10
N ILE A 452 -10.82 18.76 9.64
CA ILE A 452 -10.85 20.06 10.34
C ILE A 452 -11.19 21.16 9.35
N ALA A 453 -12.19 21.95 9.69
CA ALA A 453 -12.46 23.24 9.08
C ALA A 453 -12.48 24.31 10.18
N ASP A 454 -11.53 25.25 10.15
CA ASP A 454 -11.37 26.23 11.23
C ASP A 454 -10.95 27.64 10.76
N VAL A 455 -11.08 28.58 11.70
CA VAL A 455 -10.60 29.95 11.58
C VAL A 455 -9.75 30.26 12.81
N GLY A 456 -8.53 30.69 12.59
CA GLY A 456 -7.56 31.04 13.61
C GLY A 456 -7.93 32.28 14.40
N ALA A 457 -7.40 32.37 15.62
CA ALA A 457 -7.64 33.48 16.54
C ALA A 457 -7.05 34.82 16.05
N GLY A 458 -7.57 35.93 16.60
CA GLY A 458 -7.01 37.28 16.41
C GLY A 458 -7.33 37.94 15.07
N GLY A 459 -7.99 37.23 14.15
CA GLY A 459 -8.46 37.77 12.87
C GLY A 459 -9.74 38.59 12.98
N ILE A 460 -9.99 39.41 11.96
CA ILE A 460 -11.25 40.13 11.75
C ILE A 460 -11.77 39.74 10.36
N ILE A 461 -12.90 39.05 10.32
CA ILE A 461 -13.56 38.63 9.08
C ILE A 461 -14.90 39.36 8.98
N VAL A 462 -15.06 40.14 7.93
CA VAL A 462 -16.31 40.80 7.56
C VAL A 462 -16.75 40.21 6.23
N ALA A 463 -17.73 39.31 6.26
CA ALA A 463 -18.24 38.60 5.08
C ALA A 463 -19.77 38.70 5.00
N GLY A 464 -20.33 38.63 3.79
CA GLY A 464 -21.76 38.44 3.58
C GLY A 464 -22.27 37.10 4.14
N GLY A 465 -21.40 36.10 4.21
CA GLY A 465 -21.61 34.83 4.92
C GLY A 465 -20.30 34.19 5.38
N LEU A 466 -20.36 33.40 6.45
CA LEU A 466 -19.25 32.56 6.91
C LEU A 466 -19.74 31.11 7.02
N SER A 467 -19.06 30.18 6.35
CA SER A 467 -19.39 28.74 6.39
C SER A 467 -18.14 27.92 6.68
N MET A 468 -18.21 27.07 7.71
CA MET A 468 -17.14 26.15 8.10
C MET A 468 -17.74 24.75 8.15
N GLU A 469 -17.29 23.88 7.25
CA GLU A 469 -17.85 22.53 7.09
C GLU A 469 -16.72 21.51 7.17
N ALA A 470 -16.76 20.64 8.18
CA ALA A 470 -15.87 19.50 8.33
C ALA A 470 -16.73 18.23 8.31
N THR A 471 -16.62 17.44 7.24
CA THR A 471 -17.51 16.31 7.00
C THR A 471 -16.70 15.05 6.69
N THR A 472 -17.08 13.94 7.31
CA THR A 472 -16.74 12.59 6.86
C THR A 472 -17.99 12.01 6.19
N SER A 473 -17.98 11.88 4.87
CA SER A 473 -19.14 11.47 4.07
C SER A 473 -19.11 9.98 3.78
N VAL A 474 -20.28 9.35 3.70
CA VAL A 474 -20.43 7.99 3.19
C VAL A 474 -20.44 8.06 1.65
N PRO A 475 -19.71 7.17 0.93
CA PRO A 475 -19.77 7.12 -0.54
C PRO A 475 -21.17 6.76 -1.05
N ASP A 476 -21.45 7.04 -2.32
CA ASP A 476 -22.73 6.76 -2.99
C ASP A 476 -23.15 5.27 -2.92
N GLY A 477 -22.20 4.35 -2.68
CA GLY A 477 -22.43 2.91 -2.48
C GLY A 477 -22.89 2.51 -1.06
N GLY A 478 -22.94 3.44 -0.11
CA GLY A 478 -23.60 3.27 1.19
C GLY A 478 -22.80 2.59 2.30
N THR A 479 -21.51 2.26 2.09
CA THR A 479 -20.66 1.67 3.16
C THR A 479 -19.24 2.20 3.09
N SER A 480 -18.76 2.84 4.16
CA SER A 480 -17.39 3.38 4.23
C SER A 480 -16.33 2.30 4.46
N ALA A 481 -16.69 1.21 5.11
CA ALA A 481 -15.78 0.10 5.37
C ALA A 481 -16.55 -1.22 5.43
N ARG A 482 -16.03 -2.23 4.74
CA ARG A 482 -16.54 -3.60 4.72
C ARG A 482 -15.38 -4.57 4.86
N SER A 483 -15.58 -5.59 5.69
CA SER A 483 -14.68 -6.74 5.82
C SER A 483 -15.50 -8.01 5.57
N LEU A 484 -15.07 -8.85 4.62
CA LEU A 484 -15.73 -10.12 4.30
C LEU A 484 -14.75 -11.29 4.42
N ALA A 485 -15.07 -12.20 5.34
CA ALA A 485 -14.34 -13.44 5.53
C ALA A 485 -15.14 -14.60 4.94
N VAL A 486 -14.56 -15.33 4.00
CA VAL A 486 -15.11 -16.59 3.48
C VAL A 486 -14.09 -17.68 3.73
N ALA A 487 -14.53 -18.75 4.37
CA ALA A 487 -13.70 -19.93 4.55
C ALA A 487 -14.55 -21.18 4.32
N ALA A 488 -14.27 -21.89 3.22
CA ALA A 488 -15.02 -23.07 2.80
C ALA A 488 -14.12 -24.29 2.75
N LEU A 489 -14.58 -25.38 3.36
CA LEU A 489 -13.83 -26.63 3.48
C LEU A 489 -14.61 -27.80 2.90
N GLY A 490 -13.92 -28.70 2.21
CA GLY A 490 -14.47 -29.98 1.75
C GLY A 490 -13.61 -31.13 2.23
N GLY A 491 -14.01 -31.83 3.31
CA GLY A 491 -13.23 -32.94 3.84
C GLY A 491 -13.90 -33.80 4.89
N LEU A 492 -13.26 -34.94 5.21
CA LEU A 492 -13.74 -35.87 6.25
C LEU A 492 -13.62 -35.25 7.65
N VAL A 493 -12.56 -34.47 7.88
CA VAL A 493 -12.32 -33.68 9.10
C VAL A 493 -11.90 -32.26 8.69
N GLY A 494 -12.59 -31.23 9.20
CA GLY A 494 -12.34 -29.84 8.81
C GLY A 494 -12.48 -28.84 9.95
N ILE A 495 -11.57 -27.87 10.01
CA ILE A 495 -11.63 -26.73 10.96
C ILE A 495 -11.52 -25.42 10.18
N THR A 496 -12.55 -24.60 10.25
CA THR A 496 -12.58 -23.29 9.58
C THR A 496 -12.72 -22.17 10.61
N ALA A 497 -12.02 -21.05 10.37
CA ALA A 497 -12.18 -19.82 11.14
C ALA A 497 -12.30 -18.62 10.19
N SER A 498 -13.30 -17.79 10.42
CA SER A 498 -13.56 -16.57 9.68
C SER A 498 -14.03 -15.51 10.67
N SER A 499 -13.36 -14.37 10.73
CA SER A 499 -13.68 -13.27 11.66
C SER A 499 -13.63 -11.92 10.98
#